data_AF-A0A522BKK3-F1
#
_entry.id   AF-A0A522BKK3-F1
#
_cell.length_a   1.000
_cell.length_b   1.000
_cell.length_c   1.000
_cell.angle_alpha   90.00
_cell.angle_beta   90.00
_cell.angle_gamma   90.00
#
_symmetry.space_group_name_H-M   'P 1'
#
loop_
_entity.id
_entity.type
_entity.pdbx_description
1 polymer ?
#
loop_
_entity_poly.entity_id
_entity_poly.type
_entity_poly.pdbx_seq_one_letter_code
_entity_poly.pdbx_strand_id
1 'polypeptide(L)'
;MAKRRILPGIDVVYDAEELSFRCDGEQIEDMEFTWEDLKDPALLAEVAEELAEYLDEDAQDIDNPVSLIKSRLKQIRRSQTADETTGEDEEPVRDVDEEDVESHIADDEDEDEDEDDNDEDY
;
A
#
# COMPACT_ATOMS: atom_id res chain seq x y z
N MET A 1 14.77 1.02 21.40
CA MET A 1 14.51 0.33 20.12
C MET A 1 13.25 -0.51 20.23
N ALA A 2 12.21 -0.11 19.51
CA ALA A 2 10.99 -0.87 19.30
C ALA A 2 11.23 -1.93 18.22
N LYS A 3 10.43 -3.01 18.24
CA LYS A 3 10.48 -4.08 17.23
C LYS A 3 9.08 -4.33 16.70
N ARG A 4 8.91 -4.44 15.39
CA ARG A 4 7.62 -4.76 14.75
C ARG A 4 7.83 -5.73 13.59
N ARG A 5 6.94 -6.70 13.48
CA ARG A 5 6.90 -7.61 12.33
C ARG A 5 6.29 -6.93 11.12
N ILE A 6 6.96 -6.99 9.98
CA ILE A 6 6.47 -6.46 8.70
C ILE A 6 5.84 -7.58 7.89
N LEU A 7 6.57 -8.69 7.73
CA LEU A 7 6.17 -9.89 6.99
C LEU A 7 6.53 -11.16 7.79
N PRO A 8 6.05 -12.35 7.39
CA PRO A 8 6.62 -13.61 7.88
C PRO A 8 8.14 -13.62 7.68
N GLY A 9 8.91 -14.06 8.67
CA GLY A 9 10.38 -14.03 8.66
C GLY A 9 11.00 -12.65 8.90
N ILE A 10 10.35 -11.55 8.48
CA ILE A 10 10.94 -10.20 8.48
C ILE A 10 10.39 -9.31 9.59
N ASP A 11 11.30 -8.88 10.48
CA ASP A 11 11.06 -7.89 11.51
C ASP A 11 11.85 -6.60 11.23
N VAL A 12 11.30 -5.46 11.63
CA VAL A 12 12.04 -4.19 11.70
C VAL A 12 12.27 -3.82 13.16
N VAL A 13 13.48 -3.39 13.47
CA VAL A 13 13.90 -2.84 14.75
C VAL A 13 14.24 -1.38 14.53
N TYR A 14 13.68 -0.48 15.34
CA TYR A 14 13.83 0.95 15.10
C TYR A 14 13.74 1.76 16.39
N ASP A 15 14.22 2.98 16.32
CA ASP A 15 14.03 4.02 17.34
C ASP A 15 13.68 5.35 16.66
N ALA A 16 13.93 6.47 17.34
CA ALA A 16 13.51 7.79 16.85
C ALA A 16 14.34 8.26 15.64
N GLU A 17 15.55 7.73 15.45
CA GLU A 17 16.49 8.22 14.43
C GLU A 17 16.68 7.18 13.32
N GLU A 18 16.84 5.91 13.70
CA GLU A 18 17.26 4.83 12.81
C GLU A 18 16.30 3.63 12.82
N LEU A 19 16.43 2.81 11.79
CA LEU A 19 15.79 1.52 11.67
C LEU A 19 16.71 0.50 10.99
N SER A 20 16.56 -0.76 11.39
CA SER A 20 17.28 -1.91 10.85
C SER A 20 16.31 -3.08 10.63
N PHE A 21 16.62 -3.91 9.65
CA PHE A 21 15.81 -5.08 9.31
C PHE A 21 16.44 -6.37 9.81
N ARG A 22 15.59 -7.33 10.17
CA ARG A 22 16.00 -8.65 10.66
C ARG A 22 15.19 -9.75 9.97
N CYS A 23 15.89 -10.78 9.50
CA CYS A 23 15.29 -12.02 8.98
C CYS A 23 15.55 -13.15 9.98
N ASP A 24 14.51 -13.85 10.43
CA ASP A 24 14.60 -14.98 11.39
C ASP A 24 15.39 -14.67 12.68
N GLY A 25 15.41 -13.40 13.06
CA GLY A 25 16.12 -12.92 14.25
C GLY A 25 17.58 -12.53 14.00
N GLU A 26 18.11 -12.71 12.80
CA GLU A 26 19.42 -12.22 12.38
C GLU A 26 19.29 -10.84 11.71
N GLN A 27 20.26 -9.94 11.93
CA GLN A 27 20.26 -8.63 11.28
C GLN A 27 20.65 -8.79 9.82
N ILE A 28 19.90 -8.16 8.93
CA ILE A 28 20.23 -8.14 7.50
C ILE A 28 21.36 -7.12 7.32
N GLU A 29 22.46 -7.55 6.70
CA GLU A 29 23.62 -6.69 6.43
C GLU A 29 23.23 -5.55 5.47
N ASP A 30 23.87 -4.39 5.64
CA ASP A 30 23.62 -3.17 4.83
C ASP A 30 22.16 -2.66 4.81
N MET A 31 21.30 -3.16 5.72
CA MET A 31 19.89 -2.78 5.84
C MET A 31 19.64 -1.90 7.07
N GLU A 32 20.49 -0.89 7.28
CA GLU A 32 20.36 0.13 8.31
C GLU A 32 20.13 1.49 7.64
N PHE A 33 19.04 2.14 8.02
CA PHE A 33 18.58 3.38 7.38
C PHE A 33 18.07 4.36 8.44
N THR A 34 18.05 5.64 8.09
CA THR A 34 17.31 6.63 8.87
C THR A 34 15.86 6.74 8.39
N TRP A 35 14.99 7.31 9.23
CA TRP A 35 13.62 7.63 8.80
C TRP A 35 13.57 8.65 7.66
N GLU A 36 14.62 9.45 7.49
CA GLU A 36 14.73 10.43 6.41
C GLU A 36 15.01 9.75 5.07
N ASP A 37 15.86 8.72 5.07
CA ASP A 37 16.16 7.91 3.89
C ASP A 37 14.89 7.25 3.34
N LEU A 38 14.05 6.70 4.23
CA LEU A 38 12.77 6.11 3.83
C LEU A 38 11.69 7.11 3.37
N LYS A 39 11.97 8.43 3.40
CA LYS A 39 11.10 9.43 2.73
C LYS A 39 11.31 9.41 1.22
N ASP A 40 12.47 8.96 0.76
CA ASP A 40 12.75 8.83 -0.67
C ASP A 40 11.98 7.62 -1.26
N PRO A 41 11.08 7.84 -2.22
CA PRO A 41 10.25 6.78 -2.76
C PRO A 41 11.03 5.76 -3.61
N ALA A 42 12.18 6.15 -4.19
CA ALA A 42 13.02 5.24 -4.95
C ALA A 42 13.78 4.32 -4.00
N LEU A 43 14.41 4.87 -2.96
CA LEU A 43 15.09 4.07 -1.94
C LEU A 43 14.12 3.14 -1.19
N LEU A 44 12.93 3.64 -0.83
CA LEU A 44 11.89 2.80 -0.22
C LEU A 44 11.44 1.67 -1.15
N ALA A 45 11.51 1.86 -2.48
CA ALA A 45 11.25 0.80 -3.43
C ALA A 45 12.37 -0.24 -3.46
N GLU A 46 13.63 0.20 -3.54
CA GLU A 46 14.79 -0.68 -3.51
C GLU A 46 14.82 -1.51 -2.23
N VAL A 47 14.64 -0.89 -1.06
CA VAL A 47 14.60 -1.60 0.24
C VAL A 47 13.45 -2.62 0.28
N ALA A 48 12.28 -2.27 -0.26
CA ALA A 48 11.14 -3.19 -0.26
C ALA A 48 11.31 -4.36 -1.24
N GLU A 49 12.02 -4.15 -2.35
CA GLU A 49 12.39 -5.20 -3.31
C GLU A 49 13.41 -6.14 -2.68
N GLU A 50 14.49 -5.60 -2.12
CA GLU A 50 15.51 -6.39 -1.42
C GLU A 50 14.90 -7.21 -0.29
N LEU A 51 14.06 -6.61 0.56
CA LEU A 51 13.37 -7.33 1.64
C LEU A 51 12.44 -8.42 1.11
N ALA A 52 11.84 -8.24 -0.07
CA ALA A 52 11.02 -9.28 -0.66
C ALA A 52 11.85 -10.50 -1.11
N GLU A 53 13.15 -10.34 -1.37
CA GLU A 53 14.06 -11.47 -1.68
C GLU A 53 14.40 -12.33 -0.45
N TYR A 54 14.34 -11.76 0.76
CA TYR A 54 14.52 -12.49 2.01
C TYR A 54 13.29 -13.29 2.44
N LEU A 55 12.21 -13.23 1.68
CA LEU A 55 10.99 -13.97 2.01
C LEU A 55 11.12 -15.44 1.66
N ASP A 56 10.98 -16.29 2.67
CA ASP A 56 10.95 -17.74 2.53
C ASP A 56 9.71 -18.25 1.79
N GLU A 57 9.70 -19.57 1.55
CA GLU A 57 8.59 -20.30 0.92
C GLU A 57 7.23 -20.07 1.60
N ASP A 58 7.21 -19.76 2.91
CA ASP A 58 6.00 -19.40 3.66
C ASP A 58 5.35 -18.07 3.23
N ALA A 59 6.07 -17.24 2.47
CA ALA A 59 5.55 -15.99 1.91
C ALA A 59 5.02 -16.15 0.48
N GLN A 60 4.98 -17.36 -0.08
CA GLN A 60 4.46 -17.63 -1.44
C GLN A 60 2.98 -17.23 -1.62
N ASP A 61 2.22 -17.12 -0.52
CA ASP A 61 0.83 -16.66 -0.54
C ASP A 61 0.70 -15.12 -0.65
N ILE A 62 1.80 -14.38 -0.62
CA ILE A 62 1.78 -12.91 -0.71
C ILE A 62 1.87 -12.49 -2.18
N ASP A 63 0.74 -12.05 -2.72
CA ASP A 63 0.60 -11.64 -4.13
C ASP A 63 1.52 -10.46 -4.52
N ASN A 64 1.73 -9.51 -3.59
CA ASN A 64 2.61 -8.36 -3.79
C ASN A 64 3.36 -7.96 -2.51
N PRO A 65 4.50 -8.62 -2.20
CA PRO A 65 5.23 -8.39 -0.95
C PRO A 65 5.81 -6.98 -0.86
N VAL A 66 6.31 -6.45 -1.98
CA VAL A 66 6.89 -5.10 -2.06
C VAL A 66 5.89 -4.03 -1.63
N SER A 67 4.66 -4.08 -2.16
CA SER A 67 3.61 -3.11 -1.80
C SER A 67 3.20 -3.23 -0.33
N LEU A 68 3.16 -4.45 0.19
CA LEU A 68 2.84 -4.70 1.60
C LEU A 68 3.93 -4.15 2.53
N ILE A 69 5.21 -4.37 2.21
CA ILE A 69 6.35 -3.81 2.95
C ILE A 69 6.28 -2.29 2.99
N LYS A 70 6.09 -1.65 1.83
CA LYS A 70 5.93 -0.19 1.72
C LYS A 70 4.81 0.33 2.61
N SER A 71 3.65 -0.32 2.58
CA SER A 71 2.48 0.06 3.38
C SER A 71 2.76 -0.06 4.89
N ARG A 72 3.40 -1.17 5.30
CA ARG A 72 3.78 -1.40 6.71
C ARG A 72 4.81 -0.39 7.21
N LEU A 73 5.83 -0.08 6.42
CA LEU A 73 6.83 0.94 6.79
C LEU A 73 6.21 2.33 6.95
N LYS A 74 5.29 2.71 6.04
CA LYS A 74 4.51 3.94 6.18
C LYS A 74 3.66 3.96 7.45
N GLN A 75 3.01 2.84 7.78
CA GLN A 75 2.20 2.70 9.00
C GLN A 75 3.04 2.86 10.27
N ILE A 76 4.24 2.26 10.29
CA ILE A 76 5.17 2.37 11.43
C ILE A 76 5.60 3.81 11.62
N ARG A 77 5.99 4.49 10.54
CA ARG A 77 6.38 5.90 10.57
C ARG A 77 5.26 6.79 11.12
N ARG A 78 4.02 6.60 10.66
CA ARG A 78 2.84 7.33 11.19
C ARG A 78 2.62 7.07 12.68
N SER A 79 2.88 5.84 13.14
CA SER A 79 2.74 5.48 14.55
C SER A 79 3.79 6.15 15.43
N GLN A 80 5.00 6.42 14.93
CA GLN A 80 6.01 7.19 15.66
C GLN A 80 5.60 8.65 15.85
N THR A 81 5.08 9.29 14.81
CA THR A 81 4.65 10.69 14.88
C THR A 81 3.39 10.87 15.74
N ALA A 82 2.56 9.83 15.86
CA ALA A 82 1.32 9.87 16.64
C ALA A 82 1.53 9.70 18.16
N ASP A 83 2.65 9.13 18.61
CA ASP A 83 2.96 8.98 20.05
C ASP A 83 3.32 10.35 20.70
N GLU A 84 3.71 11.33 19.89
CA GLU A 84 3.99 12.71 20.34
C GLU A 84 2.73 13.61 20.32
N THR A 85 1.59 13.11 19.83
CA THR A 85 0.31 13.86 19.75
C THR A 85 -0.80 13.17 20.55
N THR A 86 -0.59 12.98 21.85
CA THR A 86 -1.74 12.83 22.76
C THR A 86 -2.42 14.19 22.92
N GLY A 87 -3.31 14.51 21.97
CA GLY A 87 -4.20 15.65 22.07
C GLY A 87 -4.49 16.29 20.73
N GLU A 88 -5.78 16.39 20.42
CA GLU A 88 -6.38 17.14 19.32
C GLU A 88 -6.42 16.40 17.97
N ASP A 89 -7.53 15.65 17.78
CA ASP A 89 -8.44 15.88 16.65
C ASP A 89 -7.77 16.28 15.32
N GLU A 90 -7.07 15.33 14.69
CA GLU A 90 -6.92 15.37 13.23
C GLU A 90 -7.70 14.19 12.66
N GLU A 91 -8.82 14.54 12.03
CA GLU A 91 -9.70 13.63 11.31
C GLU A 91 -8.89 12.71 10.39
N PRO A 92 -9.34 11.46 10.15
CA PRO A 92 -8.66 10.59 9.21
C PRO A 92 -8.64 11.30 7.86
N VAL A 93 -7.45 11.69 7.40
CA VAL A 93 -7.21 11.94 5.97
C VAL A 93 -7.53 10.62 5.27
N ARG A 94 -8.79 10.50 4.86
CA ARG A 94 -9.21 9.54 3.86
C ARG A 94 -8.26 9.78 2.69
N ASP A 95 -7.37 8.82 2.44
CA ASP A 95 -6.80 8.65 1.12
C ASP A 95 -8.02 8.63 0.19
N VAL A 96 -8.27 9.75 -0.50
CA VAL A 96 -9.27 9.82 -1.55
C VAL A 96 -8.70 8.93 -2.63
N ASP A 97 -9.17 7.70 -2.63
CA ASP A 97 -9.15 6.81 -3.77
C ASP A 97 -9.77 7.61 -4.94
N GLU A 98 -8.93 8.03 -5.88
CA GLU A 98 -9.35 8.77 -7.09
C GLU A 98 -10.03 7.85 -8.12
N GLU A 99 -10.72 6.79 -7.69
CA GLU A 99 -11.41 5.83 -8.58
C GLU A 99 -12.91 5.74 -8.30
N ASP A 100 -13.58 6.86 -8.02
CA ASP A 100 -15.05 6.89 -7.98
C ASP A 100 -15.61 8.19 -8.60
N VAL A 101 -15.54 8.25 -9.94
CA VAL A 101 -16.51 9.03 -10.71
C VAL A 101 -17.52 8.06 -11.31
N GLU A 102 -18.60 7.85 -10.57
CA GLU A 102 -19.89 7.38 -11.08
C GLU A 102 -20.23 8.08 -12.40
N SER A 103 -20.03 7.40 -13.54
CA SER A 103 -20.63 7.83 -14.81
C SER A 103 -21.82 6.92 -15.15
N HIS A 104 -22.95 7.31 -14.56
CA HIS A 104 -24.30 7.28 -15.15
C HIS A 104 -24.76 5.93 -15.76
N ILE A 105 -25.40 5.12 -14.92
CA ILE A 105 -26.52 4.30 -15.37
C ILE A 105 -27.79 5.14 -15.15
N ALA A 106 -28.29 5.75 -16.22
CA ALA A 106 -29.68 6.16 -16.31
C ALA A 106 -30.32 5.22 -17.34
N ASP A 107 -30.88 4.15 -16.81
CA ASP A 107 -31.95 3.37 -17.40
C ASP A 107 -33.21 4.25 -17.30
N ASP A 108 -33.70 4.76 -18.43
CA ASP A 108 -35.09 5.18 -18.56
C ASP A 108 -35.54 4.75 -19.96
N GLU A 109 -36.37 3.72 -19.91
CA GLU A 109 -37.09 3.04 -20.98
C GLU A 109 -37.98 4.04 -21.73
N ASP A 110 -38.08 3.95 -23.05
CA ASP A 110 -39.39 3.99 -23.70
C ASP A 110 -39.27 3.44 -25.12
N GLU A 111 -39.91 2.28 -25.28
CA GLU A 111 -40.34 1.70 -26.54
C GLU A 111 -41.29 2.66 -27.25
N ASP A 112 -41.02 2.97 -28.52
CA ASP A 112 -42.10 3.24 -29.47
C ASP A 112 -41.78 2.45 -30.74
N GLU A 113 -42.38 1.26 -30.78
CA GLU A 113 -42.71 0.57 -32.01
C GLU A 113 -43.56 1.50 -32.87
N ASP A 114 -43.08 1.86 -34.05
CA ASP A 114 -43.99 2.16 -35.16
C ASP A 114 -43.54 1.38 -36.39
N GLU A 115 -44.41 0.45 -36.71
CA GLU A 115 -44.47 -0.45 -37.85
C GLU A 115 -44.54 0.28 -39.19
N ASP A 116 -44.04 -0.44 -40.19
CA ASP A 116 -44.65 -0.63 -41.51
C ASP A 116 -44.19 0.19 -42.73
N ASP A 117 -44.00 -0.63 -43.76
CA ASP A 117 -44.15 -0.42 -45.19
C ASP A 117 -43.06 0.39 -45.92
N ASN A 118 -42.51 0.01 -47.07
CA ASN A 118 -42.61 -1.13 -47.99
C ASN A 118 -41.76 -0.73 -49.23
N ASP A 119 -41.48 -1.70 -50.10
CA ASP A 119 -40.92 -1.62 -51.46
C ASP A 119 -39.40 -1.35 -51.52
N GLU A 120 -38.52 -2.33 -51.72
CA GLU A 120 -38.45 -3.35 -52.79
C GLU A 120 -38.23 -2.75 -54.20
N ASP A 121 -37.08 -3.09 -54.78
CA ASP A 121 -36.71 -3.11 -56.21
C ASP A 121 -36.85 -1.84 -57.09
N TYR A 122 -35.73 -1.21 -57.44
CA TYR A 122 -35.18 -1.16 -58.83
C TYR A 122 -33.86 -0.39 -58.96
#